data_AF-A0AAN6P4F4-F1
#
_entry.id   AF-A0AAN6P4F4-F1
#
_cell.length_a   1.000
_cell.length_b   1.000
_cell.length_c   1.000
_cell.angle_alpha   90.00
_cell.angle_beta   90.00
_cell.angle_gamma   90.00
#
_symmetry.space_group_name_H-M   'P 1'
#
loop_
_entity.id
_entity.type
_entity.pdbx_description
1 polymer ?
#
loop_
_entity_poly.entity_id
_entity_poly.type
_entity_poly.pdbx_seq_one_letter_code
_entity_poly.pdbx_strand_id
1 'polypeptide(L)'
;HAGTGAEQTGNPNDIWSVKWTLERERQLNNVKVYGFLTIPEDAKIGVSAHEIGHLLFGWPDLYDTDSTSAGIGNWCLMSHGSWGGGGDRPVHPSAWCKANQGWITVSNETENHQITLPDVKSSRKTHRLWKDGDASSQEYFLLENRQLTGFDTSLPASGLLVWHIDDTVNSNTNEWHPKVGLLQADGFQQLEFKSSFGDAGDPFPGIANETTLNATSSPNSKAYSGMDTYVSVTNIPVISASMTLDITVKAITPPPSGAFNPKMWYRLTNTFAG
;
A
#
# COMPACT_ATOMS: atom_id res chain seq x y z
N HIS A 1 19.33 -1.85 24.29
CA HIS A 1 19.58 -2.66 25.49
C HIS A 1 20.67 -3.67 25.19
N ALA A 2 21.35 -4.23 26.20
CA ALA A 2 22.36 -5.27 25.96
C ALA A 2 21.68 -6.57 25.46
N GLY A 3 22.42 -7.35 24.66
CA GLY A 3 21.96 -8.62 24.11
C GLY A 3 20.95 -8.49 22.96
N THR A 4 20.48 -9.65 22.49
CA THR A 4 19.58 -9.79 21.33
C THR A 4 18.14 -9.48 21.68
N GLY A 5 17.42 -8.84 20.75
CA GLY A 5 16.00 -8.49 20.89
C GLY A 5 15.06 -9.65 20.61
N ALA A 6 13.86 -9.60 21.20
CA ALA A 6 12.83 -10.62 21.05
C ALA A 6 12.33 -10.75 19.60
N GLU A 7 12.41 -9.68 18.79
CA GLU A 7 12.07 -9.71 17.37
C GLU A 7 12.93 -10.68 16.55
N GLN A 8 14.13 -11.03 17.05
CA GLN A 8 15.03 -11.98 16.41
C GLN A 8 14.97 -13.37 17.07
N THR A 9 14.83 -13.44 18.40
CA THR A 9 14.86 -14.70 19.14
C THR A 9 13.50 -15.38 19.24
N GLY A 10 12.41 -14.61 19.15
CA GLY A 10 11.04 -15.04 19.45
C GLY A 10 10.80 -15.39 20.92
N ASN A 11 11.76 -15.15 21.81
CA ASN A 11 11.66 -15.48 23.22
C ASN A 11 10.90 -14.38 23.97
N PRO A 12 9.77 -14.68 24.65
CA PRO A 12 8.97 -13.68 25.35
C PRO A 12 9.66 -13.09 26.59
N ASN A 13 10.81 -13.62 27.01
CA ASN A 13 11.61 -13.08 28.12
C ASN A 13 12.65 -12.05 27.66
N ASP A 14 12.90 -11.92 26.35
CA ASP A 14 13.78 -10.88 25.82
C ASP A 14 12.99 -9.57 25.64
N ILE A 15 13.67 -8.44 25.63
CA ILE A 15 13.02 -7.15 25.35
C ILE A 15 12.78 -7.09 23.83
N TRP A 16 11.54 -6.82 23.44
CA TRP A 16 11.19 -6.51 22.05
C TRP A 16 11.52 -5.04 21.75
N SER A 17 12.13 -4.77 20.60
CA SER A 17 12.37 -3.40 20.14
C SER A 17 11.07 -2.59 20.12
N VAL A 18 11.04 -1.42 20.75
CA VAL A 18 9.79 -0.68 20.86
C VAL A 18 10.01 0.81 21.03
N LYS A 19 9.18 1.58 20.34
CA LYS A 19 8.82 2.94 20.71
C LYS A 19 7.56 2.92 21.56
N TRP A 20 7.64 3.46 22.77
CA TRP A 20 6.50 3.53 23.68
C TRP A 20 6.31 4.94 24.24
N THR A 21 5.05 5.27 24.54
CA THR A 21 4.68 6.49 25.27
C THR A 21 4.08 6.12 26.61
N LEU A 22 4.57 6.74 27.67
CA LEU A 22 4.11 6.52 29.04
C LEU A 22 2.74 7.18 29.24
N GLU A 23 1.87 6.56 30.03
CA GLU A 23 0.55 7.13 30.37
C GLU A 23 0.66 8.52 31.02
N ARG A 24 1.73 8.74 31.78
CA ARG A 24 2.06 10.01 32.41
C ARG A 24 3.55 10.25 32.31
N GLU A 25 3.92 11.51 32.09
CA GLU A 25 5.32 11.96 32.11
C GLU A 25 5.99 11.58 33.43
N ARG A 26 7.22 11.09 33.34
CA ARG A 26 8.08 10.81 34.49
C ARG A 26 9.15 11.90 34.58
N GLN A 27 9.31 12.47 35.78
CA GLN A 27 10.34 13.47 36.04
C GLN A 27 11.47 12.86 36.86
N LEU A 28 12.70 13.00 36.38
CA LEU A 28 13.91 12.57 37.07
C LEU A 28 15.03 13.59 36.82
N ASN A 29 15.66 14.11 37.88
CA ASN A 29 16.78 15.05 37.79
C ASN A 29 16.52 16.24 36.84
N ASN A 30 15.34 16.85 36.94
CA ASN A 30 14.87 17.96 36.08
C ASN A 30 14.67 17.61 34.58
N VAL A 31 14.78 16.34 34.21
CA VAL A 31 14.41 15.84 32.88
C VAL A 31 13.03 15.21 32.95
N LYS A 32 12.23 15.49 31.92
CA LYS A 32 10.88 14.97 31.74
C LYS A 32 10.89 13.96 30.60
N VAL A 33 10.45 12.74 30.88
CA VAL A 33 10.39 11.64 29.91
C VAL A 33 8.94 11.25 29.72
N TYR A 34 8.47 11.33 28.48
CA TYR A 34 7.12 10.93 28.08
C TYR A 34 7.12 9.74 27.12
N GLY A 35 8.16 9.61 26.30
CA GLY A 35 8.34 8.46 25.41
C GLY A 35 9.78 8.02 25.34
N PHE A 36 9.98 6.76 24.96
CA PHE A 36 11.30 6.19 24.74
C PHE A 36 11.26 5.26 23.53
N LEU A 37 12.44 5.04 22.96
CA LEU A 37 12.70 4.01 21.97
C LEU A 37 13.83 3.15 22.52
N THR A 38 13.67 1.84 22.45
CA THR A 38 14.72 0.88 22.80
C THR A 38 14.88 -0.13 21.69
N ILE A 39 16.12 -0.40 21.32
CA ILE A 39 16.54 -1.43 20.35
C ILE A 39 17.69 -2.25 20.97
N PRO A 40 17.91 -3.51 20.57
CA PRO A 40 19.01 -4.32 21.08
C PRO A 40 20.38 -3.82 20.64
N GLU A 41 21.43 -4.32 21.28
CA GLU A 41 22.82 -3.97 20.99
C GLU A 41 23.26 -4.44 19.60
N ASP A 42 22.72 -5.58 19.16
CA ASP A 42 22.95 -6.20 17.86
C ASP A 42 21.84 -5.86 16.84
N ALA A 43 21.08 -4.78 17.07
CA ALA A 43 19.95 -4.39 16.25
C ALA A 43 20.34 -4.26 14.77
N LYS A 44 19.52 -4.89 13.92
CA LYS A 44 19.57 -4.73 12.47
C LYS A 44 19.10 -3.33 12.06
N ILE A 45 19.61 -2.83 10.92
CA ILE A 45 19.22 -1.52 10.39
C ILE A 45 17.71 -1.47 10.09
N GLY A 46 17.12 -2.58 9.68
CA GLY A 46 15.68 -2.72 9.47
C GLY A 46 14.84 -2.48 10.71
N VAL A 47 15.19 -3.14 11.82
CA VAL A 47 14.55 -2.93 13.13
C VAL A 47 14.73 -1.48 13.57
N SER A 48 15.95 -0.96 13.45
CA SER A 48 16.24 0.45 13.81
C SER A 48 15.39 1.43 12.98
N ALA A 49 15.27 1.20 11.67
CA ALA A 49 14.50 2.04 10.76
C ALA A 49 12.99 1.96 11.04
N HIS A 50 12.49 0.78 11.39
CA HIS A 50 11.10 0.56 11.78
C HIS A 50 10.75 1.36 13.05
N GLU A 51 11.55 1.25 14.10
CA GLU A 51 11.32 1.98 15.35
C GLU A 51 11.47 3.50 15.19
N ILE A 52 12.43 3.94 14.37
CA ILE A 52 12.55 5.35 14.00
C ILE A 52 11.30 5.82 13.23
N GLY A 53 10.68 4.96 12.43
CA GLY A 53 9.40 5.21 11.78
C GLY A 53 8.29 5.59 12.76
N HIS A 54 8.16 4.81 13.84
CA HIS A 54 7.22 5.14 14.92
C HIS A 54 7.59 6.43 15.66
N LEU A 55 8.88 6.62 15.96
CA LEU A 55 9.33 7.73 16.79
C LEU A 55 9.24 9.09 16.07
N LEU A 56 9.75 9.17 14.84
CA LEU A 56 9.88 10.42 14.10
C LEU A 56 8.64 10.74 13.26
N PHE A 57 8.01 9.71 12.68
CA PHE A 57 6.94 9.91 11.70
C PHE A 57 5.57 9.53 12.25
N GLY A 58 5.50 8.88 13.41
CA GLY A 58 4.24 8.45 14.01
C GLY A 58 3.50 7.40 13.18
N TRP A 59 4.21 6.68 12.31
CA TRP A 59 3.60 5.60 11.56
C TRP A 59 3.18 4.47 12.51
N PRO A 60 2.02 3.84 12.30
CA PRO A 60 1.63 2.64 13.04
C PRO A 60 2.35 1.41 12.48
N ASP A 61 2.29 0.31 13.23
CA ASP A 61 2.57 -1.02 12.69
C ASP A 61 1.55 -1.34 11.58
N LEU A 62 2.06 -1.83 10.46
CA LEU A 62 1.27 -2.26 9.30
C LEU A 62 1.35 -3.78 9.07
N TYR A 63 2.13 -4.50 9.88
CA TYR A 63 1.83 -5.91 10.15
C TYR A 63 0.66 -5.98 11.13
N ASP A 64 -0.02 -7.13 11.18
CA ASP A 64 -1.07 -7.34 12.17
C ASP A 64 -0.44 -7.73 13.52
N THR A 65 -0.69 -6.88 14.52
CA THR A 65 -0.13 -7.02 15.87
C THR A 65 -0.81 -8.10 16.70
N ASP A 66 -2.01 -8.59 16.32
CA ASP A 66 -2.66 -9.72 16.99
C ASP A 66 -2.28 -11.10 16.41
N SER A 67 -1.46 -11.07 15.35
CA SER A 67 -0.84 -12.22 14.71
C SER A 67 -1.81 -13.17 13.99
N THR A 68 -3.02 -12.73 13.66
CA THR A 68 -3.94 -13.49 12.80
C THR A 68 -3.66 -13.32 11.31
N SER A 69 -2.88 -12.31 10.90
CA SER A 69 -2.41 -12.12 9.52
C SER A 69 -0.96 -11.66 9.37
N ALA A 70 -0.55 -11.38 8.13
CA ALA A 70 0.72 -10.75 7.79
C ALA A 70 0.62 -9.22 7.61
N GLY A 71 -0.57 -8.63 7.81
CA GLY A 71 -0.85 -7.24 7.44
C GLY A 71 -0.45 -6.96 5.99
N ILE A 72 0.42 -5.98 5.74
CA ILE A 72 0.93 -5.70 4.37
C ILE A 72 2.24 -6.43 4.02
N GLY A 73 2.65 -7.42 4.82
CA GLY A 73 3.78 -8.30 4.53
C GLY A 73 5.12 -7.60 4.23
N ASN A 74 5.88 -8.20 3.32
CA ASN A 74 7.22 -7.75 2.95
C ASN A 74 7.24 -6.47 2.09
N TRP A 75 6.09 -5.84 1.86
CA TRP A 75 5.95 -4.72 0.93
C TRP A 75 6.25 -3.34 1.54
N CYS A 76 6.39 -3.25 2.87
CA CYS A 76 6.62 -2.01 3.60
C CYS A 76 7.55 -2.17 4.79
N LEU A 77 8.39 -1.15 5.03
CA LEU A 77 9.22 -1.02 6.23
C LEU A 77 8.43 -1.15 7.54
N MET A 78 7.20 -0.61 7.58
CA MET A 78 6.34 -0.68 8.77
C MET A 78 5.62 -2.02 8.92
N SER A 79 5.96 -3.02 8.10
CA SER A 79 5.51 -4.40 8.21
C SER A 79 6.74 -5.34 8.21
N HIS A 80 6.62 -6.55 7.66
CA HIS A 80 7.71 -7.52 7.55
C HIS A 80 8.86 -7.07 6.62
N GLY A 81 8.65 -6.02 5.82
CA GLY A 81 9.69 -5.44 4.98
C GLY A 81 10.88 -4.85 5.74
N SER A 82 10.77 -4.63 7.06
CA SER A 82 11.90 -4.32 7.94
C SER A 82 12.97 -5.42 7.92
N TRP A 83 12.60 -6.68 7.69
CA TRP A 83 13.54 -7.82 7.60
C TRP A 83 14.11 -8.06 6.20
N GLY A 84 13.90 -7.11 5.27
CA GLY A 84 14.53 -7.15 3.95
C GLY A 84 16.04 -7.40 4.02
N GLY A 85 16.53 -8.33 3.20
CA GLY A 85 17.94 -8.73 3.21
C GLY A 85 18.43 -9.27 4.56
N GLY A 86 17.56 -9.94 5.34
CA GLY A 86 17.87 -10.41 6.69
C GLY A 86 17.90 -9.30 7.74
N GLY A 87 17.25 -8.17 7.47
CA GLY A 87 17.23 -6.97 8.30
C GLY A 87 18.35 -5.98 8.00
N ASP A 88 19.36 -6.38 7.22
CA ASP A 88 20.49 -5.51 6.83
C ASP A 88 20.15 -4.58 5.65
N ARG A 89 19.03 -4.82 4.96
CA ARG A 89 18.56 -4.00 3.84
C ARG A 89 17.03 -3.97 3.78
N PRO A 90 16.38 -3.24 4.70
CA PRO A 90 14.93 -3.14 4.74
C PRO A 90 14.37 -2.54 3.45
N VAL A 91 13.16 -2.92 3.07
CA VAL A 91 12.49 -2.34 1.89
C VAL A 91 12.04 -0.90 2.19
N HIS A 92 11.75 -0.12 1.15
CA HIS A 92 11.19 1.22 1.36
C HIS A 92 9.79 1.17 2.00
N PRO A 93 9.40 2.22 2.77
CA PRO A 93 8.03 2.41 3.20
C PRO A 93 7.05 2.43 2.01
N SER A 94 5.79 2.06 2.24
CA SER A 94 4.71 2.10 1.24
C SER A 94 4.42 3.53 0.76
N ALA A 95 3.65 3.65 -0.33
CA ALA A 95 3.15 4.94 -0.80
C ALA A 95 2.40 5.70 0.29
N TRP A 96 1.62 5.00 1.12
CA TRP A 96 0.89 5.60 2.24
C TRP A 96 1.85 6.26 3.25
N CYS A 97 2.87 5.53 3.72
CA CYS A 97 3.88 6.07 4.63
C CYS A 97 4.58 7.31 4.05
N LYS A 98 5.03 7.21 2.80
CA LYS A 98 5.71 8.30 2.09
C LYS A 98 4.81 9.53 1.90
N ALA A 99 3.53 9.32 1.56
CA ALA A 99 2.55 10.38 1.37
C ALA A 99 2.21 11.08 2.69
N ASN A 100 2.04 10.32 3.77
CA ASN A 100 1.80 10.84 5.12
C ASN A 100 2.90 11.83 5.57
N GLN A 101 4.15 11.62 5.13
CA GLN A 101 5.28 12.50 5.43
C GLN A 101 5.58 13.55 4.33
N GLY A 102 4.78 13.60 3.27
CA GLY A 102 4.99 14.52 2.15
C GLY A 102 6.28 14.24 1.34
N TRP A 103 6.83 13.04 1.41
CA TRP A 103 8.05 12.66 0.68
C TRP A 103 7.79 12.38 -0.80
N ILE A 104 6.53 12.12 -1.14
CA ILE A 104 6.05 11.96 -2.50
C ILE A 104 4.90 12.92 -2.76
N THR A 105 4.78 13.36 -4.02
CA THR A 105 3.63 14.12 -4.50
C THR A 105 2.47 13.19 -4.76
N VAL A 106 1.31 13.49 -4.18
CA VAL A 106 0.06 12.75 -4.40
C VAL A 106 -0.80 13.50 -5.41
N SER A 107 -0.93 12.94 -6.62
CA SER A 107 -1.88 13.44 -7.62
C SER A 107 -3.26 12.91 -7.27
N ASN A 108 -4.19 13.81 -6.93
CA ASN A 108 -5.58 13.41 -6.70
C ASN A 108 -6.30 13.35 -8.03
N GLU A 109 -6.70 12.15 -8.43
CA GLU A 109 -7.35 11.91 -9.71
C GLU A 109 -8.85 12.11 -9.60
N THR A 110 -9.39 13.05 -10.38
CA THR A 110 -10.82 13.40 -10.41
C THR A 110 -11.48 13.11 -11.76
N GLU A 111 -10.68 12.73 -12.77
CA GLU A 111 -11.12 12.47 -14.13
C GLU A 111 -10.63 11.11 -14.61
N ASN A 112 -11.38 10.50 -15.52
CA ASN A 112 -10.99 9.24 -16.15
C ASN A 112 -9.99 9.55 -17.27
N HIS A 113 -8.79 9.00 -17.21
CA HIS A 113 -7.71 9.25 -18.16
C HIS A 113 -6.58 8.24 -18.00
N GLN A 114 -5.56 8.38 -18.83
CA GLN A 114 -4.34 7.58 -18.75
C GLN A 114 -3.32 8.26 -17.84
N ILE A 115 -2.65 7.47 -16.99
CA ILE A 115 -1.56 7.94 -16.14
C ILE A 115 -0.27 7.16 -16.42
N THR A 116 0.86 7.75 -16.08
CA THR A 116 2.17 7.10 -16.12
C THR A 116 2.79 7.08 -14.73
N LEU A 117 3.18 5.88 -14.28
CA LEU A 117 3.76 5.56 -12.99
C LEU A 117 5.20 5.05 -13.15
N PRO A 118 6.21 5.93 -13.09
CA PRO A 118 7.60 5.51 -12.92
C PRO A 118 7.86 4.99 -11.51
N ASP A 119 8.91 4.19 -11.32
CA ASP A 119 9.34 3.69 -10.01
C ASP A 119 9.30 4.80 -8.95
N VAL A 120 8.46 4.61 -7.94
CA VAL A 120 8.13 5.62 -6.92
C VAL A 120 9.36 6.15 -6.19
N LYS A 121 10.41 5.34 -6.04
CA LYS A 121 11.67 5.75 -5.42
C LYS A 121 12.37 6.85 -6.21
N SER A 122 12.24 6.79 -7.53
CA SER A 122 12.86 7.75 -8.45
C SER A 122 11.94 8.94 -8.73
N SER A 123 10.66 8.67 -8.99
CA SER A 123 9.69 9.68 -9.41
C SER A 123 9.20 10.55 -8.27
N ARG A 124 9.16 9.99 -7.05
CA ARG A 124 8.52 10.57 -5.87
C ARG A 124 7.07 11.00 -6.14
N LYS A 125 6.33 10.19 -6.88
CA LYS A 125 4.92 10.44 -7.25
C LYS A 125 4.07 9.21 -7.00
N THR A 126 2.82 9.45 -6.61
CA THR A 126 1.75 8.46 -6.53
C THR A 126 0.45 9.10 -7.01
N HIS A 127 -0.51 8.27 -7.38
CA HIS A 127 -1.84 8.69 -7.76
C HIS A 127 -2.84 8.19 -6.71
N ARG A 128 -3.66 9.11 -6.21
CA ARG A 128 -4.79 8.82 -5.32
C ARG A 128 -6.06 8.75 -6.14
N LEU A 129 -6.70 7.59 -6.10
CA LEU A 129 -8.00 7.36 -6.70
C LEU A 129 -9.07 7.45 -5.61
N TRP A 130 -10.27 7.90 -5.98
CA TRP A 130 -11.42 8.03 -5.07
C TRP A 130 -11.12 8.93 -3.86
N LYS A 131 -10.65 10.16 -4.15
CA LYS A 131 -10.20 11.10 -3.10
C LYS A 131 -11.28 11.39 -2.05
N ASP A 132 -12.51 11.65 -2.50
CA ASP A 132 -13.57 12.13 -1.64
C ASP A 132 -14.40 11.00 -1.01
N GLY A 133 -14.03 9.74 -1.29
CA GLY A 133 -14.71 8.56 -0.74
C GLY A 133 -16.21 8.55 -1.01
N ASP A 134 -16.96 7.98 -0.07
CA ASP A 134 -18.39 8.22 0.08
C ASP A 134 -18.68 8.97 1.40
N ALA A 135 -19.95 9.32 1.66
CA ALA A 135 -20.31 10.05 2.88
C ALA A 135 -20.04 9.26 4.17
N SER A 136 -19.92 7.93 4.07
CA SER A 136 -19.65 7.00 5.17
C SER A 136 -18.18 6.59 5.28
N SER A 137 -17.38 6.73 4.22
CA SER A 137 -15.99 6.27 4.21
C SER A 137 -15.05 7.30 3.59
N GLN A 138 -13.96 7.57 4.31
CA GLN A 138 -12.82 8.33 3.80
C GLN A 138 -11.81 7.40 3.13
N GLU A 139 -12.31 6.30 2.56
CA GLU A 139 -11.50 5.30 1.88
C GLU A 139 -10.93 5.87 0.57
N TYR A 140 -9.77 5.36 0.16
CA TYR A 140 -9.16 5.71 -1.12
C TYR A 140 -8.14 4.67 -1.55
N PHE A 141 -7.70 4.76 -2.80
CA PHE A 141 -6.64 3.91 -3.33
C PHE A 141 -5.38 4.70 -3.65
N LEU A 142 -4.20 4.16 -3.33
CA LEU A 142 -2.91 4.69 -3.81
C LEU A 142 -2.25 3.71 -4.77
N LEU A 143 -1.74 4.25 -5.86
CA LEU A 143 -0.97 3.49 -6.85
C LEU A 143 0.53 3.77 -6.70
N GLU A 144 1.35 2.72 -6.60
CA GLU A 144 2.80 2.87 -6.74
C GLU A 144 3.42 1.77 -7.61
N ASN A 145 4.37 2.18 -8.46
CA ASN A 145 5.26 1.26 -9.16
C ASN A 145 6.52 1.04 -8.30
N ARG A 146 6.84 -0.21 -7.97
CA ARG A 146 8.04 -0.58 -7.22
C ARG A 146 8.90 -1.52 -8.06
N GLN A 147 10.21 -1.24 -8.10
CA GLN A 147 11.18 -2.08 -8.82
C GLN A 147 12.21 -2.71 -7.87
N LEU A 148 12.71 -3.91 -8.16
CA LEU A 148 13.76 -4.60 -7.38
C LEU A 148 15.14 -3.93 -7.54
N THR A 149 15.28 -2.72 -7.02
CA THR A 149 16.48 -1.89 -7.08
C THR A 149 16.75 -1.22 -5.73
N GLY A 150 18.03 -1.03 -5.39
CA GLY A 150 18.44 -0.38 -4.14
C GLY A 150 18.04 -1.17 -2.89
N PHE A 151 17.28 -0.55 -2.00
CA PHE A 151 16.76 -1.19 -0.78
C PHE A 151 15.60 -2.16 -1.06
N ASP A 152 14.84 -1.96 -2.15
CA ASP A 152 13.76 -2.87 -2.56
C ASP A 152 14.25 -4.15 -3.26
N THR A 153 15.58 -4.33 -3.30
CA THR A 153 16.29 -5.61 -3.33
C THR A 153 15.51 -6.88 -3.00
N SER A 154 14.83 -6.82 -1.87
CA SER A 154 14.20 -7.96 -1.20
C SER A 154 12.68 -7.90 -1.21
N LEU A 155 12.07 -7.01 -2.00
CA LEU A 155 10.62 -7.13 -2.22
C LEU A 155 10.31 -8.48 -2.88
N PRO A 156 9.10 -9.04 -2.66
CA PRO A 156 8.72 -10.29 -3.29
C PRO A 156 8.74 -10.25 -4.83
N ALA A 157 8.38 -9.11 -5.43
CA ALA A 157 8.48 -8.86 -6.87
C ALA A 157 8.46 -7.35 -7.22
N SER A 158 8.79 -7.03 -8.47
CA SER A 158 8.52 -5.70 -9.06
C SER A 158 7.07 -5.63 -9.55
N GLY A 159 6.51 -4.42 -9.66
CA GLY A 159 5.24 -4.18 -10.35
C GLY A 159 4.41 -3.06 -9.74
N LEU A 160 3.13 -3.03 -10.11
CA LEU A 160 2.16 -2.07 -9.59
C LEU A 160 1.55 -2.61 -8.30
N LEU A 161 1.73 -1.88 -7.21
CA LEU A 161 1.00 -2.12 -5.97
C LEU A 161 -0.19 -1.16 -5.88
N VAL A 162 -1.35 -1.71 -5.51
CA VAL A 162 -2.56 -0.94 -5.26
C VAL A 162 -2.90 -1.06 -3.77
N TRP A 163 -2.78 0.06 -3.07
CA TRP A 163 -3.10 0.15 -1.64
C TRP A 163 -4.55 0.57 -1.46
N HIS A 164 -5.32 -0.15 -0.66
CA HIS A 164 -6.65 0.27 -0.20
C HIS A 164 -6.53 0.83 1.21
N ILE A 165 -6.92 2.09 1.42
CA ILE A 165 -6.64 2.83 2.65
C ILE A 165 -7.93 3.34 3.25
N ASP A 166 -8.08 3.17 4.56
CA ASP A 166 -9.11 3.83 5.37
C ASP A 166 -8.45 4.59 6.52
N ASP A 167 -8.43 5.92 6.44
CA ASP A 167 -7.82 6.74 7.48
C ASP A 167 -8.62 6.82 8.78
N THR A 168 -9.89 6.36 8.77
CA THR A 168 -10.73 6.28 9.97
C THR A 168 -10.42 5.06 10.83
N VAL A 169 -9.72 4.07 10.27
CA VAL A 169 -9.21 2.90 10.99
C VAL A 169 -7.82 3.22 11.56
N ASN A 170 -7.57 2.80 12.80
CA ASN A 170 -6.36 3.16 13.56
C ASN A 170 -5.20 2.16 13.43
N SER A 171 -5.46 0.93 12.98
CA SER A 171 -4.48 -0.18 12.94
C SER A 171 -4.75 -1.16 11.80
N ASN A 172 -3.85 -2.12 11.60
CA ASN A 172 -4.01 -3.22 10.65
C ASN A 172 -4.49 -4.54 11.28
N THR A 173 -5.03 -4.50 12.50
CA THR A 173 -5.46 -5.70 13.28
C THR A 173 -6.81 -6.29 12.86
N ASN A 174 -7.39 -5.78 11.79
CA ASN A 174 -8.58 -6.38 11.19
C ASN A 174 -8.24 -6.60 9.72
N GLU A 175 -7.96 -7.83 9.37
CA GLU A 175 -7.55 -8.30 8.03
C GLU A 175 -8.55 -7.92 6.95
N TRP A 176 -9.81 -7.85 7.34
CA TRP A 176 -10.93 -7.65 6.44
C TRP A 176 -11.32 -6.18 6.33
N HIS A 177 -10.76 -5.31 7.18
CA HIS A 177 -10.88 -3.84 7.12
C HIS A 177 -9.67 -3.16 7.78
N PRO A 178 -8.45 -3.32 7.22
CA PRO A 178 -7.25 -2.72 7.76
C PRO A 178 -7.19 -1.23 7.47
N LYS A 179 -6.37 -0.50 8.23
CA LYS A 179 -6.02 0.88 7.90
C LYS A 179 -5.35 1.00 6.53
N VAL A 180 -4.41 0.11 6.23
CA VAL A 180 -3.71 0.02 4.95
C VAL A 180 -3.70 -1.44 4.51
N GLY A 181 -4.43 -1.77 3.45
CA GLY A 181 -4.43 -3.08 2.82
C GLY A 181 -3.70 -3.06 1.47
N LEU A 182 -3.09 -4.19 1.10
CA LEU A 182 -2.59 -4.42 -0.26
C LEU A 182 -3.59 -5.27 -1.03
N LEU A 183 -4.05 -4.78 -2.18
CA LEU A 183 -4.84 -5.61 -3.09
C LEU A 183 -3.89 -6.54 -3.86
N GLN A 184 -3.85 -7.82 -3.46
CA GLN A 184 -3.01 -8.85 -4.08
C GLN A 184 -3.61 -9.28 -5.42
N ALA A 185 -2.91 -9.03 -6.52
CA ALA A 185 -3.46 -9.14 -7.88
C ALA A 185 -4.04 -10.53 -8.19
N ASP A 186 -3.42 -11.60 -7.70
CA ASP A 186 -3.87 -12.98 -7.88
C ASP A 186 -5.17 -13.34 -7.11
N GLY A 187 -5.61 -12.49 -6.19
CA GLY A 187 -6.80 -12.70 -5.37
C GLY A 187 -6.67 -13.82 -4.33
N PHE A 188 -5.46 -14.32 -4.05
CA PHE A 188 -5.27 -15.44 -3.13
C PHE A 188 -5.34 -15.08 -1.64
N GLN A 189 -5.32 -13.78 -1.31
CA GLN A 189 -5.50 -13.29 0.07
C GLN A 189 -4.51 -13.91 1.07
N GLN A 190 -3.28 -14.17 0.61
CA GLN A 190 -2.29 -14.88 1.40
C GLN A 190 -1.82 -14.07 2.61
N LEU A 191 -1.81 -12.75 2.47
CA LEU A 191 -1.50 -11.83 3.55
C LEU A 191 -2.56 -11.92 4.66
N GLU A 192 -3.84 -11.88 4.32
CA GLU A 192 -4.97 -11.96 5.26
C GLU A 192 -5.05 -13.34 5.92
N PHE A 193 -4.79 -14.42 5.17
CA PHE A 193 -4.76 -15.79 5.71
C PHE A 193 -3.43 -16.18 6.36
N LYS A 194 -2.44 -15.28 6.40
CA LYS A 194 -1.09 -15.53 6.91
C LYS A 194 -0.40 -16.76 6.29
N SER A 195 -0.75 -17.11 5.06
CA SER A 195 -0.14 -18.25 4.36
C SER A 195 1.18 -17.87 3.68
N SER A 196 1.43 -16.57 3.51
CA SER A 196 2.66 -15.97 2.99
C SER A 196 2.86 -14.56 3.58
N PHE A 197 4.06 -14.01 3.42
CA PHE A 197 4.38 -12.60 3.71
C PHE A 197 4.43 -11.75 2.43
N GLY A 198 3.83 -12.26 1.35
CA GLY A 198 3.77 -11.66 0.02
C GLY A 198 4.62 -12.39 -1.00
N ASP A 199 4.16 -12.41 -2.24
CA ASP A 199 4.77 -13.14 -3.36
C ASP A 199 4.70 -12.40 -4.70
N ALA A 200 5.12 -13.05 -5.79
CA ALA A 200 5.17 -12.42 -7.11
C ALA A 200 3.80 -12.31 -7.81
N GLY A 201 2.74 -12.86 -7.23
CA GLY A 201 1.35 -12.74 -7.61
C GLY A 201 0.65 -11.51 -7.02
N ASP A 202 1.21 -10.90 -5.97
CA ASP A 202 0.62 -9.71 -5.35
C ASP A 202 0.62 -8.45 -6.24
N PRO A 203 1.72 -8.06 -6.93
CA PRO A 203 1.71 -6.86 -7.76
C PRO A 203 0.98 -7.09 -9.08
N PHE A 204 0.38 -6.05 -9.64
CA PHE A 204 -0.17 -6.09 -11.00
C PHE A 204 0.92 -5.78 -12.06
N PRO A 205 0.91 -6.44 -13.23
CA PRO A 205 0.10 -7.63 -13.52
C PRO A 205 0.68 -8.91 -12.87
N GLY A 206 1.91 -8.85 -12.36
CA GLY A 206 2.54 -9.93 -11.59
C GLY A 206 2.70 -11.22 -12.40
N ILE A 207 2.93 -12.33 -11.70
CA ILE A 207 2.94 -13.66 -12.32
C ILE A 207 1.53 -14.16 -12.69
N ALA A 208 0.49 -13.57 -12.08
CA ALA A 208 -0.91 -13.87 -12.38
C ALA A 208 -1.38 -13.27 -13.71
N ASN A 209 -0.61 -12.32 -14.27
CA ASN A 209 -0.94 -11.58 -15.49
C ASN A 209 -2.29 -10.84 -15.42
N GLU A 210 -2.63 -10.33 -14.24
CA GLU A 210 -3.88 -9.61 -14.01
C GLU A 210 -3.74 -8.17 -14.47
N THR A 211 -4.43 -7.83 -15.56
CA THR A 211 -4.27 -6.51 -16.21
C THR A 211 -5.40 -5.54 -15.89
N THR A 212 -6.28 -5.91 -14.96
CA THR A 212 -7.50 -5.17 -14.61
C THR A 212 -7.85 -5.31 -13.13
N LEU A 213 -8.13 -4.17 -12.50
CA LEU A 213 -8.77 -4.05 -11.19
C LEU A 213 -10.04 -3.20 -11.37
N ASN A 214 -11.21 -3.69 -10.95
CA ASN A 214 -12.49 -2.97 -10.98
C ASN A 214 -13.46 -3.56 -9.94
N ALA A 215 -14.74 -3.15 -9.94
CA ALA A 215 -15.74 -3.63 -8.98
C ALA A 215 -16.10 -5.13 -9.11
N THR A 216 -15.69 -5.79 -10.19
CA THR A 216 -16.01 -7.20 -10.51
C THR A 216 -14.80 -8.13 -10.56
N SER A 217 -13.57 -7.60 -10.47
CA SER A 217 -12.35 -8.40 -10.40
C SER A 217 -12.18 -9.05 -9.02
N SER A 218 -11.20 -9.95 -8.89
CA SER A 218 -10.76 -10.48 -7.59
C SER A 218 -9.24 -10.31 -7.51
N PRO A 219 -8.73 -9.38 -6.67
CA PRO A 219 -9.45 -8.52 -5.74
C PRO A 219 -10.28 -7.47 -6.48
N ASN A 220 -11.28 -6.89 -5.80
CA ASN A 220 -12.11 -5.81 -6.34
C ASN A 220 -11.74 -4.46 -5.72
N SER A 221 -12.22 -3.38 -6.34
CA SER A 221 -12.04 -1.99 -5.87
C SER A 221 -13.29 -1.41 -5.22
N LYS A 222 -14.15 -2.25 -4.62
CA LYS A 222 -15.27 -1.77 -3.81
C LYS A 222 -14.77 -1.22 -2.47
N ALA A 223 -15.56 -0.33 -1.90
CA ALA A 223 -15.43 0.07 -0.50
C ALA A 223 -15.60 -1.15 0.42
N TYR A 224 -15.10 -1.08 1.66
CA TYR A 224 -15.35 -2.11 2.67
C TYR A 224 -16.85 -2.28 2.99
N SER A 225 -17.67 -1.26 2.74
CA SER A 225 -19.14 -1.34 2.80
C SER A 225 -19.78 -2.21 1.71
N GLY A 226 -19.00 -2.60 0.69
CA GLY A 226 -19.46 -3.28 -0.52
C GLY A 226 -19.98 -2.35 -1.63
N MET A 227 -19.95 -1.04 -1.41
CA MET A 227 -20.34 -0.04 -2.41
C MET A 227 -19.37 -0.02 -3.60
N ASP A 228 -19.92 0.15 -4.81
CA ASP A 228 -19.12 0.42 -6.00
C ASP A 228 -18.54 1.84 -5.94
N THR A 229 -17.21 1.93 -6.00
CA THR A 229 -16.44 3.19 -5.95
C THR A 229 -16.29 3.81 -7.34
N TYR A 230 -16.66 3.08 -8.40
CA TYR A 230 -16.33 3.35 -9.80
C TYR A 230 -14.83 3.40 -10.10
N VAL A 231 -13.98 3.04 -9.15
CA VAL A 231 -12.54 2.95 -9.39
C VAL A 231 -12.26 1.78 -10.33
N SER A 232 -11.42 2.03 -11.33
CA SER A 232 -10.80 0.95 -12.08
C SER A 232 -9.38 1.30 -12.48
N VAL A 233 -8.54 0.28 -12.59
CA VAL A 233 -7.20 0.35 -13.16
C VAL A 233 -7.14 -0.71 -14.25
N THR A 234 -7.00 -0.31 -15.50
CA THR A 234 -7.08 -1.20 -16.67
C THR A 234 -5.90 -0.99 -17.61
N ASN A 235 -5.71 -1.92 -18.55
CA ASN A 235 -4.59 -1.90 -19.49
C ASN A 235 -3.24 -1.83 -18.77
N ILE A 236 -3.13 -2.52 -17.63
CA ILE A 236 -1.89 -2.58 -16.86
C ILE A 236 -0.84 -3.30 -17.71
N PRO A 237 0.30 -2.65 -18.04
CA PRO A 237 1.28 -3.21 -18.94
C PRO A 237 2.16 -4.24 -18.22
N VAL A 238 3.01 -4.94 -18.98
CA VAL A 238 4.10 -5.73 -18.39
C VAL A 238 4.99 -4.89 -17.48
N ILE A 239 5.52 -5.53 -16.45
CA ILE A 239 6.35 -4.88 -15.43
C ILE A 239 7.52 -4.15 -16.08
N SER A 240 7.66 -2.87 -15.77
CA SER A 240 8.76 -2.03 -16.23
C SER A 240 8.99 -0.85 -15.28
N ALA A 241 10.14 -0.19 -15.43
CA ALA A 241 10.50 0.97 -14.60
C ALA A 241 9.53 2.17 -14.75
N SER A 242 8.69 2.18 -15.80
CA SER A 242 7.63 3.18 -16.00
C SER A 242 6.45 2.55 -16.71
N MET A 243 5.32 2.45 -16.01
CA MET A 243 4.11 1.82 -16.51
C MET A 243 3.04 2.87 -16.83
N THR A 244 2.42 2.74 -17.99
CA THR A 244 1.30 3.59 -18.42
C THR A 244 0.04 2.75 -18.47
N LEU A 245 -1.01 3.21 -17.81
CA LEU A 245 -2.26 2.47 -17.61
C LEU A 245 -3.46 3.44 -17.57
N ASP A 246 -4.66 2.92 -17.71
CA ASP A 246 -5.89 3.72 -17.69
C ASP A 246 -6.55 3.66 -16.32
N ILE A 247 -6.99 4.81 -15.81
CA ILE A 247 -7.74 4.91 -14.57
C ILE A 247 -9.16 5.43 -14.80
N THR A 248 -10.08 4.89 -14.01
CA THR A 248 -11.44 5.40 -13.84
C THR A 248 -11.61 5.77 -12.38
N VAL A 249 -12.22 6.92 -12.09
CA VAL A 249 -12.51 7.42 -10.72
C VAL A 249 -13.94 7.93 -10.58
N LYS A 250 -14.72 7.88 -11.66
CA LYS A 250 -16.14 8.21 -11.68
C LYS A 250 -16.84 7.38 -12.75
N ALA A 251 -18.14 7.16 -12.54
CA ALA A 251 -18.98 6.44 -13.49
C ALA A 251 -18.79 6.99 -14.92
N ILE A 252 -18.54 6.08 -15.86
CA ILE A 252 -18.57 6.42 -17.28
C ILE A 252 -20.04 6.64 -17.61
N THR A 253 -20.47 7.90 -17.68
CA THR A 253 -21.79 8.22 -18.20
C THR A 253 -21.81 7.79 -19.66
N PRO A 254 -22.70 6.86 -20.08
CA PRO A 254 -22.92 6.63 -21.49
C PRO A 254 -23.24 7.99 -22.13
N PRO A 255 -22.88 8.21 -23.41
CA PRO A 255 -23.44 9.33 -24.15
C PRO A 255 -24.95 9.34 -23.92
N PRO A 256 -25.59 10.50 -23.65
CA PRO A 256 -27.03 10.54 -23.49
C PRO A 256 -27.63 9.75 -24.64
N SER A 257 -28.48 8.78 -24.30
CA SER A 257 -29.23 8.01 -25.28
C SER A 257 -30.10 9.00 -26.04
N GLY A 258 -29.53 9.64 -27.05
CA GLY A 258 -30.29 10.33 -28.06
C GLY A 258 -31.30 9.30 -28.54
N ALA A 259 -32.59 9.62 -28.38
CA ALA A 259 -33.68 8.75 -28.80
C ALA A 259 -33.28 8.12 -30.14
N PHE A 260 -33.21 6.79 -30.17
CA PHE A 260 -32.84 6.05 -31.37
C PHE A 260 -33.70 6.60 -32.51
N ASN A 261 -33.11 7.36 -33.42
CA ASN A 261 -33.82 7.90 -34.57
C ASN A 261 -33.62 6.88 -35.68
N PRO A 262 -34.63 6.06 -36.01
CA PRO A 262 -34.50 5.04 -37.05
C PRO A 262 -34.24 5.62 -38.45
N LYS A 263 -34.20 6.95 -38.61
CA LYS A 263 -33.84 7.66 -39.84
C LYS A 263 -32.42 8.25 -39.85
N MET A 264 -31.66 8.17 -38.76
CA MET A 264 -30.25 8.57 -38.75
C MET A 264 -29.34 7.34 -38.78
N TRP A 265 -28.73 7.09 -39.94
CA TRP A 265 -27.62 6.16 -40.06
C TRP A 265 -26.37 6.81 -39.49
N TYR A 266 -25.91 6.33 -38.32
CA TYR A 266 -24.57 6.68 -37.84
C TYR A 266 -23.55 5.93 -38.71
N ARG A 267 -22.87 6.65 -39.62
CA ARG A 267 -21.68 6.11 -40.29
C ARG A 267 -20.57 5.99 -39.26
N LEU A 268 -20.17 4.76 -38.94
CA LEU A 268 -18.87 4.50 -38.35
C LEU A 268 -17.82 4.99 -39.36
N THR A 269 -17.17 6.12 -39.07
CA THR A 269 -15.97 6.52 -39.81
C THR A 269 -14.87 5.56 -39.44
N ASN A 270 -14.63 4.58 -40.32
CA ASN A 270 -13.46 3.74 -40.25
C ASN A 270 -12.22 4.63 -40.46
N THR A 271 -11.43 4.84 -39.41
CA THR A 271 -10.19 5.65 -39.46
C THR A 271 -8.97 4.85 -39.91
N PHE A 272 -9.15 3.72 -40.59
CA PHE A 272 -8.06 3.13 -41.38
C PHE A 272 -7.75 4.03 -42.58
N ALA A 273 -6.79 4.93 -42.38
CA ALA A 273 -6.07 5.61 -43.44
C ALA A 273 -4.70 4.94 -43.58
N GLY A 274 -4.49 4.22 -44.68
CA GLY A 274 -3.19 3.69 -45.10
C GLY A 274 -2.92 2.25 -44.68
#